data_AF-A0A1Z8LXA0-F1
#
_entry.id   AF-A0A1Z8LXA0-F1
#
_cell.length_a   1.000
_cell.length_b   1.000
_cell.length_c   1.000
_cell.angle_alpha   90.00
_cell.angle_beta   90.00
_cell.angle_gamma   90.00
#
_symmetry.space_group_name_H-M   'P 1'
#
loop_
_entity.id
_entity.type
_entity.pdbx_description
1 polymer ?
#
loop_
_entity_poly.entity_id
_entity_poly.type
_entity_poly.pdbx_seq_one_letter_code
_entity_poly.pdbx_strand_id
1 'polypeptide(L)'
;MSIGLALGQGEKPSEESKWLFGLDNVIDIHIWIEQDEWTKLQPPKGTKMDFDLAIKGVMVDAWTGGHFRSEKSTRPGVAGYLGVDHQYGQANLTINGQTIKGVGLRYKGNGTFFAYVEDDVTRRLSFKIDFNEYDDELEFHG
;
A
#
# COMPACT_ATOMS: atom_id res chain seq x y z
N MET A 1 -40.20 -27.06 -12.88
CA MET A 1 -40.09 -25.68 -12.38
C MET A 1 -40.03 -25.73 -10.87
N SER A 2 -38.84 -25.65 -10.28
CA SER A 2 -38.61 -25.08 -8.95
C SER A 2 -37.11 -24.84 -8.83
N ILE A 3 -36.71 -23.58 -9.04
CA ILE A 3 -35.34 -23.11 -8.78
C ILE A 3 -35.40 -22.56 -7.36
N GLY A 4 -34.90 -23.33 -6.40
CA GLY A 4 -34.71 -22.88 -5.03
C GLY A 4 -33.50 -21.95 -4.96
N LEU A 5 -33.76 -20.68 -4.65
CA LEU A 5 -32.77 -19.64 -4.43
C LEU A 5 -31.95 -19.99 -3.17
N ALA A 6 -30.74 -20.54 -3.34
CA ALA A 6 -29.76 -20.66 -2.26
C ALA A 6 -29.12 -19.28 -2.05
N LEU A 7 -29.74 -18.45 -1.20
CA LEU A 7 -29.07 -17.29 -0.64
C LEU A 7 -27.98 -17.81 0.29
N GLY A 8 -26.73 -17.65 -0.14
CA GLY A 8 -25.55 -18.06 0.62
C GLY A 8 -25.55 -17.45 2.01
N GLN A 9 -25.92 -18.24 3.01
CA GLN A 9 -25.42 -18.03 4.36
C GLN A 9 -23.95 -18.41 4.28
N GLY A 10 -23.08 -17.40 4.15
CA GLY A 10 -21.65 -17.58 4.32
C GLY A 10 -21.38 -18.30 5.65
N GLU A 11 -20.38 -19.17 5.66
CA GLU A 11 -19.98 -19.88 6.88
C GLU A 11 -19.83 -18.89 8.03
N LYS A 12 -20.31 -19.29 9.22
CA LYS A 12 -20.11 -18.49 10.42
C LYS A 12 -18.59 -18.36 10.60
N PRO A 13 -18.04 -17.13 10.74
CA PRO A 13 -16.62 -16.95 10.91
C PRO A 13 -16.16 -17.78 12.11
N SER A 14 -15.01 -18.46 11.95
CA SER A 14 -14.39 -19.21 13.03
C SER A 14 -14.10 -18.25 14.20
N GLU A 15 -13.94 -18.79 15.41
CA GLU A 15 -13.51 -17.98 16.56
C GLU A 15 -12.19 -17.24 16.27
N GLU A 16 -11.34 -17.81 15.40
CA GLU A 16 -10.14 -17.16 14.89
C GLU A 16 -10.45 -15.96 13.96
N SER A 17 -11.35 -16.09 13.00
CA SER A 17 -11.76 -14.95 12.16
C SER A 17 -12.46 -13.85 12.98
N LYS A 18 -13.18 -14.21 14.05
CA LYS A 18 -13.86 -13.23 14.90
C LYS A 18 -12.89 -12.36 15.71
N TRP A 19 -11.74 -12.88 16.14
CA TRP A 19 -10.78 -12.01 16.84
C TRP A 19 -10.12 -11.01 15.88
N LEU A 20 -9.85 -11.40 14.63
CA LEU A 20 -9.20 -10.53 13.65
C LEU A 20 -10.17 -9.50 13.05
N PHE A 21 -11.41 -9.89 12.77
CA PHE A 21 -12.40 -9.07 12.06
C PHE A 21 -13.55 -8.59 12.95
N GLY A 22 -13.52 -8.90 14.24
CA GLY A 22 -14.48 -8.39 15.22
C GLY A 22 -14.38 -6.87 15.38
N LEU A 23 -15.51 -6.22 15.66
CA LEU A 23 -15.62 -4.76 15.69
C LEU A 23 -15.10 -4.13 17.00
N ASP A 24 -14.84 -4.95 18.01
CA ASP A 24 -14.48 -4.58 19.37
C ASP A 24 -13.06 -5.03 19.76
N ASN A 25 -12.28 -5.54 18.80
CA ASN A 25 -10.93 -6.04 19.04
C ASN A 25 -9.88 -4.96 18.78
N VAL A 26 -8.86 -4.94 19.63
CA VAL A 26 -7.61 -4.21 19.40
C VAL A 26 -6.55 -5.22 19.01
N ILE A 27 -5.87 -4.98 17.88
CA ILE A 27 -4.91 -5.92 17.33
C ILE A 27 -3.56 -5.22 17.24
N ASP A 28 -2.57 -5.82 17.89
CA ASP A 28 -1.19 -5.40 17.78
C ASP A 28 -0.51 -6.16 16.63
N ILE A 29 0.09 -5.38 15.74
CA ILE A 29 0.75 -5.86 14.54
C ILE A 29 2.20 -5.36 14.58
N HIS A 30 3.14 -6.30 14.61
CA HIS A 30 4.56 -5.98 14.50
C HIS A 30 5.03 -6.22 13.08
N ILE A 31 5.56 -5.17 12.45
CA ILE A 31 6.13 -5.24 11.11
C ILE A 31 7.63 -5.23 11.26
N TRP A 32 8.31 -6.21 10.68
CA TRP A 32 9.74 -6.25 10.58
C TRP A 32 10.17 -6.28 9.11
N ILE A 33 11.11 -5.44 8.75
CA ILE A 33 11.58 -5.26 7.37
C ILE A 33 13.09 -5.08 7.39
N GLU A 34 13.77 -5.73 6.45
CA GLU A 34 15.20 -5.59 6.27
C GLU A 34 15.54 -4.22 5.67
N GLN A 35 16.76 -3.75 5.90
CA GLN A 35 17.17 -2.38 5.52
C GLN A 35 17.16 -2.15 4.00
N ASP A 36 17.52 -3.16 3.22
CA ASP A 36 17.52 -3.14 1.76
C ASP A 36 16.08 -3.10 1.22
N GLU A 37 15.18 -3.91 1.78
CA GLU A 37 13.75 -3.88 1.47
C GLU A 37 13.13 -2.54 1.86
N TRP A 38 13.45 -2.00 3.04
CA TRP A 38 13.00 -0.68 3.49
C TRP A 38 13.43 0.43 2.54
N THR A 39 14.65 0.33 1.98
CA THR A 39 15.18 1.31 1.03
C THR A 39 14.37 1.35 -0.27
N LYS A 40 13.76 0.23 -0.70
CA LYS A 40 12.89 0.20 -1.89
C LYS A 40 11.61 1.01 -1.70
N LEU A 41 11.10 1.11 -0.47
CA LEU A 41 9.90 1.90 -0.17
C LEU A 41 10.16 3.41 -0.21
N GLN A 42 11.43 3.82 -0.05
CA GLN A 42 11.80 5.23 0.01
C GLN A 42 11.67 5.89 -1.37
N PRO A 43 11.34 7.19 -1.43
CA PRO A 43 11.34 7.90 -2.70
C PRO A 43 12.75 7.89 -3.31
N PRO A 44 12.88 7.89 -4.65
CA PRO A 44 14.17 7.99 -5.31
C PRO A 44 14.99 9.18 -4.80
N LYS A 45 16.30 8.99 -4.62
CA LYS A 45 17.20 10.08 -4.23
C LYS A 45 17.13 11.20 -5.26
N GLY A 46 16.82 12.41 -4.80
CA GLY A 46 16.65 13.57 -5.68
C GLY A 46 15.25 13.70 -6.28
N THR A 47 14.24 13.00 -5.76
CA THR A 47 12.83 13.41 -5.90
C THR A 47 12.74 14.86 -5.40
N LYS A 48 12.76 15.79 -6.35
CA LYS A 48 12.47 17.19 -6.06
C LYS A 48 10.97 17.27 -5.82
N MET A 49 10.58 17.62 -4.60
CA MET A 49 9.21 17.96 -4.22
C MET A 49 8.84 19.32 -4.84
N ASP A 50 9.04 19.44 -6.16
CA ASP A 50 8.70 20.63 -6.92
C ASP A 50 7.28 20.44 -7.44
N PHE A 51 6.33 20.63 -6.52
CA PHE A 51 4.90 20.51 -6.80
C PHE A 51 4.46 21.46 -7.92
N ASP A 52 5.06 22.64 -8.00
CA ASP A 52 4.78 23.61 -9.07
C ASP A 52 5.17 23.08 -10.45
N LEU A 53 6.35 22.45 -10.55
CA LEU A 53 6.78 21.83 -11.80
C LEU A 53 5.93 20.59 -12.14
N ALA A 54 5.59 19.78 -11.14
CA ALA A 54 4.76 18.59 -11.32
C ALA A 54 3.33 18.94 -11.75
N ILE A 55 2.71 19.98 -11.16
CA ILE A 55 1.38 20.47 -11.55
C ILE A 55 1.41 21.06 -12.96
N LYS A 56 2.46 21.82 -13.32
CA LYS A 56 2.66 22.30 -14.70
C LYS A 56 2.78 21.16 -15.70
N GLY A 57 3.54 20.10 -15.36
CA GLY A 57 3.66 18.91 -16.19
C GLY A 57 2.33 18.22 -16.45
N VAL A 58 1.52 18.02 -15.40
CA VAL A 58 0.15 17.49 -15.52
C VAL A 58 -0.73 18.38 -16.41
N MET A 59 -0.64 19.71 -16.27
CA MET A 59 -1.43 20.64 -17.09
C MET A 59 -1.00 20.65 -18.56
N VAL A 60 0.30 20.54 -18.84
CA VAL A 60 0.80 20.43 -20.22
C VAL A 60 0.27 19.14 -20.86
N ASP A 61 0.38 18.00 -20.17
CA ASP A 61 -0.14 16.73 -20.68
C ASP A 61 -1.67 16.76 -20.86
N ALA A 62 -2.40 17.48 -20.00
CA ALA A 62 -3.84 17.69 -20.17
C ALA A 62 -4.18 18.44 -21.47
N TRP A 63 -3.32 19.36 -21.90
CA TRP A 63 -3.50 20.17 -23.10
C TRP A 63 -2.96 19.50 -24.36
N THR A 64 -1.94 18.66 -24.25
CA THR A 64 -1.29 17.98 -25.39
C THR A 64 -1.77 16.54 -25.60
N GLY A 65 -2.60 16.01 -24.70
CA GLY A 65 -3.08 14.63 -24.75
C GLY A 65 -2.04 13.60 -24.29
N GLY A 66 -1.17 13.99 -23.37
CA GLY A 66 -0.08 13.15 -22.83
C GLY A 66 -0.56 12.07 -21.86
N HIS A 67 0.41 11.31 -21.32
CA HIS A 67 0.13 10.15 -20.46
C HIS A 67 0.03 10.49 -18.96
N PHE A 68 0.13 11.78 -18.61
CA PHE A 68 0.03 12.29 -17.25
C PHE A 68 1.05 11.68 -16.28
N ARG A 69 2.26 11.36 -16.73
CA ARG A 69 3.33 10.77 -15.90
C ARG A 69 4.71 11.23 -16.37
N SER A 70 5.70 11.22 -15.48
CA SER A 70 7.10 11.41 -15.89
C SER A 70 7.70 10.14 -16.49
N GLU A 71 8.80 10.28 -17.25
CA GLU A 71 9.58 9.14 -17.76
C GLU A 71 10.14 8.24 -16.64
N LYS A 72 10.19 8.75 -15.41
CA LYS A 72 10.73 8.05 -14.24
C LYS A 72 9.67 7.29 -13.45
N SER A 73 8.40 7.33 -13.87
CA SER A 73 7.29 6.70 -13.16
C SER A 73 6.31 6.03 -14.10
N THR A 74 5.81 4.89 -13.65
CA THR A 74 4.73 4.19 -14.36
C THR A 74 3.34 4.69 -13.96
N ARG A 75 3.22 5.46 -12.86
CA ARG A 75 1.95 5.95 -12.34
C ARG A 75 1.53 7.28 -12.98
N PRO A 76 0.25 7.45 -13.36
CA PRO A 76 -0.28 8.74 -13.76
C PRO A 76 -0.55 9.66 -12.55
N GLY A 77 -0.62 10.96 -12.81
CA GLY A 77 -0.89 12.03 -11.83
C GLY A 77 0.36 12.65 -11.23
N VAL A 78 0.15 13.65 -10.35
CA VAL A 78 1.22 14.45 -9.72
C VAL A 78 2.28 13.58 -9.03
N ALA A 79 1.87 12.48 -8.40
CA ALA A 79 2.82 11.55 -7.77
C ALA A 79 3.75 10.84 -8.76
N GLY A 80 3.27 10.54 -9.96
CA GLY A 80 4.12 10.00 -11.01
C GLY A 80 5.07 11.04 -11.60
N TYR A 81 4.68 12.31 -11.65
CA TYR A 81 5.61 13.39 -12.02
C TYR A 81 6.73 13.59 -10.98
N LEU A 82 6.45 13.25 -9.72
CA LEU A 82 7.43 13.28 -8.63
C LEU A 82 8.24 11.97 -8.51
N GLY A 83 8.01 10.99 -9.41
CA GLY A 83 8.74 9.71 -9.39
C GLY A 83 8.35 8.79 -8.25
N VAL A 84 7.19 8.99 -7.63
CA VAL A 84 6.73 8.22 -6.47
C VAL A 84 5.86 7.06 -6.92
N ASP A 85 6.51 5.90 -7.07
CA ASP A 85 5.85 4.67 -7.52
C ASP A 85 5.36 3.77 -6.39
N HIS A 86 5.49 4.16 -5.11
CA HIS A 86 5.14 3.36 -3.92
C HIS A 86 5.44 1.86 -4.12
N GLN A 87 6.72 1.55 -4.34
CA GLN A 87 7.18 0.19 -4.56
C GLN A 87 6.94 -0.66 -3.31
N TYR A 88 6.68 -1.95 -3.53
CA TYR A 88 6.65 -2.92 -2.46
C TYR A 88 8.08 -3.30 -2.05
N GLY A 89 8.27 -3.47 -0.74
CA GLY A 89 9.39 -4.22 -0.18
C GLY A 89 8.83 -5.41 0.59
N GLN A 90 9.65 -6.44 0.71
CA GLN A 90 9.28 -7.67 1.42
C GLN A 90 9.47 -7.48 2.93
N ALA A 91 8.47 -7.91 3.71
CA ALA A 91 8.46 -7.79 5.16
C ALA A 91 7.95 -9.07 5.82
N ASN A 92 8.20 -9.17 7.13
CA ASN A 92 7.57 -10.15 8.01
C ASN A 92 6.57 -9.44 8.91
N LEU A 93 5.45 -10.11 9.16
CA LEU A 93 4.33 -9.59 9.94
C LEU A 93 4.07 -10.52 11.11
N THR A 94 4.13 -10.02 12.34
CA THR A 94 3.68 -10.77 13.51
C THR A 94 2.34 -10.22 13.97
N ILE A 95 1.31 -11.05 13.90
CA ILE A 95 -0.03 -10.75 14.41
C ILE A 95 -0.36 -11.79 15.48
N ASN A 96 -0.68 -11.34 16.69
CA ASN A 96 -1.02 -12.21 17.82
C ASN A 96 0.01 -13.34 18.07
N GLY A 97 1.30 -13.03 17.93
CA GLY A 97 2.40 -13.99 18.10
C GLY A 97 2.66 -14.92 16.90
N GLN A 98 1.75 -14.99 15.92
CA GLN A 98 2.00 -15.72 14.67
C GLN A 98 2.75 -14.83 13.69
N THR A 99 3.89 -15.32 13.20
CA THR A 99 4.69 -14.60 12.20
C THR A 99 4.41 -15.14 10.81
N ILE A 100 3.85 -14.28 9.96
CA ILE A 100 3.74 -14.48 8.52
C ILE A 100 4.96 -13.87 7.85
N LYS A 101 5.62 -14.63 6.97
CA LYS A 101 6.81 -14.17 6.26
C LYS A 101 6.47 -13.83 4.82
N GLY A 102 7.27 -12.94 4.25
CA GLY A 102 7.23 -12.67 2.82
C GLY A 102 6.05 -11.83 2.36
N VAL A 103 5.47 -11.01 3.23
CA VAL A 103 4.36 -10.11 2.85
C VAL A 103 4.89 -8.87 2.12
N GLY A 104 4.13 -8.37 1.16
CA GLY A 104 4.36 -7.08 0.54
C GLY A 104 3.97 -5.92 1.44
N LEU A 105 4.91 -5.00 1.68
CA LEU A 105 4.66 -3.75 2.37
C LEU A 105 4.94 -2.56 1.46
N ARG A 106 4.02 -1.60 1.39
CA ARG A 106 4.25 -0.31 0.74
C ARG A 106 3.52 0.83 1.42
N TYR A 107 3.97 2.05 1.18
CA TYR A 107 3.22 3.24 1.57
C TYR A 107 1.88 3.35 0.84
N LYS A 108 0.92 4.00 1.50
CA LYS A 108 -0.38 4.35 0.93
C LYS A 108 -0.67 5.83 1.20
N GLY A 109 -1.19 6.49 0.17
CA GLY A 109 -1.70 7.86 0.27
C GLY A 109 -0.66 8.90 -0.09
N ASN A 110 -0.98 9.71 -1.11
CA ASN A 110 -0.04 10.67 -1.68
C ASN A 110 0.27 11.82 -0.69
N GLY A 111 -0.75 12.49 -0.14
CA GLY A 111 -0.55 13.68 0.70
C GLY A 111 0.20 13.39 2.00
N THR A 112 -0.11 12.28 2.67
CA THR A 112 0.57 11.89 3.92
C THR A 112 2.02 11.45 3.65
N PHE A 113 2.25 10.73 2.54
CA PHE A 113 3.60 10.35 2.14
C PHE A 113 4.45 11.57 1.79
N PHE A 114 3.90 12.54 1.06
CA PHE A 114 4.60 13.77 0.72
C PHE A 114 5.03 14.59 1.94
N ALA A 115 4.16 14.74 2.94
CA ALA A 115 4.54 15.44 4.16
C ALA A 115 5.72 14.77 4.90
N TYR A 116 5.77 13.43 4.89
CA TYR A 116 6.91 12.68 5.45
C TYR A 116 8.21 12.90 4.66
N VAL A 117 8.13 12.93 3.33
CA VAL A 117 9.29 13.21 2.47
C VAL A 117 9.81 14.64 2.66
N GLU A 118 8.95 15.58 3.05
CA GLU A 118 9.30 16.96 3.44
C GLU A 118 9.81 17.10 4.88
N ASP A 119 10.23 15.99 5.50
CA ASP A 119 10.83 15.93 6.85
C ASP A 119 9.84 16.17 8.01
N ASP A 120 8.52 16.13 7.75
CA ASP A 120 7.53 16.02 8.83
C ASP A 120 7.35 14.55 9.27
N VAL A 121 8.39 14.05 9.94
CA VAL A 121 8.47 12.67 10.45
C VAL A 121 7.49 12.39 11.61
N THR A 122 6.78 13.41 12.10
CA THR A 122 5.83 13.26 13.22
C THR A 122 4.48 12.69 12.78
N ARG A 123 4.22 12.61 11.46
CA ARG A 123 2.94 12.18 10.92
C ARG A 123 2.84 10.67 10.81
N ARG A 124 1.66 10.17 11.13
CA ARG A 124 1.31 8.75 10.95
C ARG A 124 1.28 8.44 9.45
N LEU A 125 2.15 7.53 9.02
CA LEU A 125 2.16 6.99 7.67
C LEU A 125 1.12 5.87 7.55
N SER A 126 0.46 5.81 6.40
CA SER A 126 -0.42 4.69 6.07
C SER A 126 0.34 3.69 5.22
N PHE A 127 0.16 2.41 5.52
CA PHE A 127 0.75 1.31 4.77
C PHE A 127 -0.34 0.47 4.12
N LYS A 128 -0.01 -0.20 3.01
CA LYS A 128 -0.73 -1.35 2.51
C LYS A 128 0.13 -2.58 2.80
N ILE A 129 -0.48 -3.59 3.42
CA ILE A 129 0.07 -4.93 3.57
C ILE A 129 -0.64 -5.80 2.55
N ASP A 130 0.13 -6.59 1.82
CA ASP A 130 -0.34 -7.44 0.73
C ASP A 130 0.27 -8.83 0.88
N PHE A 131 -0.55 -9.82 1.23
CA PHE A 131 -0.06 -11.16 1.52
C PHE A 131 0.39 -11.88 0.23
N ASN A 132 -0.19 -11.51 -0.91
CA ASN A 132 0.00 -12.24 -2.17
C ASN A 132 1.03 -11.58 -3.10
N GLU A 133 1.67 -10.49 -2.68
CA GLU A 133 2.60 -9.75 -3.57
C GLU A 133 3.82 -10.59 -3.98
N TYR A 134 4.30 -11.47 -3.09
CA TYR A 134 5.49 -12.29 -3.33
C TYR A 134 5.23 -13.80 -3.28
N ASP A 135 4.04 -14.20 -2.85
CA ASP A 135 3.61 -15.59 -2.74
C ASP A 135 2.10 -15.69 -2.95
N ASP A 136 1.68 -16.09 -4.14
CA ASP A 136 0.26 -16.20 -4.51
C ASP A 136 -0.50 -17.28 -3.71
N GLU A 137 0.21 -18.20 -3.06
CA GLU A 137 -0.36 -19.27 -2.22
C GLU A 137 -0.45 -18.86 -0.73
N LEU A 138 0.05 -17.68 -0.37
CA LEU A 138 0.05 -17.22 1.02
C LEU A 138 -1.34 -16.73 1.44
N GLU A 139 -2.04 -17.56 2.20
CA GLU A 139 -3.33 -17.21 2.79
C GLU A 139 -3.21 -16.90 4.29
N PHE A 140 -3.88 -15.84 4.75
CA PHE A 140 -4.01 -15.52 6.17
C PHE A 140 -5.46 -15.20 6.54
N HIS A 141 -6.15 -16.22 7.05
CA HIS A 141 -7.57 -16.21 7.43
C HIS A 141 -8.59 -15.95 6.29
N GLY A 142 -8.21 -16.26 5.04
CA GLY A 142 -9.10 -16.32 3.88
C GLY A 142 -8.75 -15.36 2.75
#